data_AF-A0A7C3ECC9-F1
#
_entry.id   AF-A0A7C3ECC9-F1
#
_cell.length_a   1.000
_cell.length_b   1.000
_cell.length_c   1.000
_cell.angle_alpha   90.00
_cell.angle_beta   90.00
_cell.angle_gamma   90.00
#
_symmetry.space_group_name_H-M   'P 1'
#
loop_
_entity.id
_entity.type
_entity.pdbx_description
1 polymer ?
#
loop_
_entity_poly.entity_id
_entity_poly.type
_entity_poly.pdbx_seq_one_letter_code
_entity_poly.pdbx_strand_id
1 'polypeptide(L)'
;MKKFYVLFISMFVLFTGHTSWADTIDAVAISDGPPVIVEITGTFACDDGARAPFALQTSVENKIMIQIFTNPPQDCTAENIQFTVQEAIVPPEHGGYAVVVLLYTGVPGKDDPVVLEDFEKIVVQGNVSTLVDITPHTINLKRNGQFIGANIRMLEEFDLENIIPESFKLFIVKDTGELTEEWIPAQRVMVDMFDDVLNVKFSNQAVLDLIKANVAEFPATVKFLVQWQLQGEDTLYEGTDEVRVINPGKGKGKNKGPNRGKSRGDKAI
;
A
#
# COMPACT_ATOMS: atom_id res chain seq x y z
N MET A 1 6.19 -13.49 -22.98
CA MET A 1 6.66 -14.10 -21.73
C MET A 1 5.51 -14.00 -20.74
N LYS A 2 4.90 -15.13 -20.37
CA LYS A 2 3.83 -15.19 -19.37
C LYS A 2 4.48 -14.93 -18.01
N LYS A 3 4.11 -13.85 -17.34
CA LYS A 3 4.42 -13.71 -15.92
C LYS A 3 3.33 -14.48 -15.19
N PHE A 4 3.73 -15.41 -14.33
CA PHE A 4 2.83 -16.00 -13.36
C PHE A 4 3.16 -15.31 -12.05
N TYR A 5 2.17 -14.69 -11.41
CA TYR A 5 2.31 -14.35 -10.00
C TYR A 5 2.14 -15.64 -9.20
N VAL A 6 3.23 -16.38 -9.05
CA VAL A 6 3.30 -17.50 -8.08
C VAL A 6 3.93 -16.95 -6.81
N LEU A 7 3.15 -16.81 -5.74
CA LEU A 7 3.61 -16.71 -4.34
C LEU A 7 2.34 -16.61 -3.46
N PHE A 8 2.09 -17.39 -2.42
CA PHE A 8 2.94 -18.11 -1.47
C PHE A 8 2.31 -19.48 -1.14
N ILE A 9 3.13 -20.52 -0.94
CA ILE A 9 2.72 -21.67 -0.12
C ILE A 9 2.63 -21.14 1.31
N SER A 10 1.41 -20.93 1.81
CA SER A 10 1.20 -20.72 3.24
C SER A 10 1.44 -22.05 3.95
N MET A 11 2.70 -22.34 4.29
CA MET A 11 3.01 -23.37 5.28
C MET A 11 2.87 -22.75 6.67
N PHE A 12 1.65 -22.40 7.06
CA PHE A 12 1.32 -22.20 8.46
C PHE A 12 1.20 -23.58 9.11
N VAL A 13 2.31 -24.07 9.66
CA VAL A 13 2.24 -25.12 10.69
C VAL A 13 1.77 -24.46 11.98
N LEU A 14 0.47 -24.18 12.05
CA LEU A 14 -0.22 -24.00 13.32
C LEU A 14 -0.63 -25.40 13.79
N PHE A 15 0.15 -25.95 14.72
CA PHE A 15 -0.26 -27.11 15.51
C PHE A 15 -1.43 -26.71 16.42
N THR A 16 -2.63 -26.66 15.84
CA THR A 16 -3.89 -26.83 16.55
C THR A 16 -4.56 -28.01 15.88
N GLY A 17 -4.60 -29.14 16.59
CA GLY A 17 -4.88 -30.46 16.04
C GLY A 17 -5.91 -30.48 14.92
N HIS A 18 -5.43 -30.55 13.68
CA HIS A 18 -6.26 -30.83 12.53
C HIS A 18 -6.87 -32.22 12.72
N THR A 19 -8.18 -32.25 12.87
CA THR A 19 -8.95 -33.41 12.48
C THR A 19 -8.58 -33.72 11.04
N SER A 20 -8.06 -34.92 10.77
CA SER A 20 -7.67 -35.41 9.44
C SER A 20 -8.86 -35.60 8.49
N TRP A 21 -9.85 -34.71 8.55
CA TRP A 21 -11.22 -34.87 8.06
C TRP A 21 -11.86 -33.56 7.55
N ALA A 22 -11.11 -32.45 7.49
CA ALA A 22 -11.61 -31.17 6.98
C ALA A 22 -11.13 -30.94 5.55
N ASP A 23 -11.98 -30.38 4.70
CA ASP A 23 -11.61 -30.01 3.34
C ASP A 23 -10.73 -28.77 3.33
N THR A 24 -9.83 -28.68 2.36
CA THR A 24 -8.83 -27.61 2.31
C THR A 24 -8.80 -26.92 0.96
N ILE A 25 -8.46 -25.63 0.97
CA ILE A 25 -8.00 -24.87 -0.19
C ILE A 25 -6.48 -25.03 -0.25
N ASP A 26 -5.99 -25.59 -1.35
CA ASP A 26 -4.56 -25.87 -1.51
C ASP A 26 -3.84 -24.71 -2.23
N ALA A 27 -4.52 -24.09 -3.20
CA ALA A 27 -4.01 -22.94 -3.92
C ALA A 27 -5.11 -22.13 -4.59
N VAL A 28 -4.85 -20.84 -4.76
CA VAL A 28 -5.64 -19.92 -5.57
C VAL A 28 -4.70 -19.21 -6.52
N ALA A 29 -5.02 -19.19 -7.82
CA ALA A 29 -4.22 -18.57 -8.86
C ALA A 29 -5.09 -17.63 -9.71
N ILE A 30 -4.54 -16.47 -10.09
CA ILE A 30 -5.26 -15.45 -10.86
C ILE A 30 -4.53 -15.25 -12.19
N SER A 31 -5.27 -15.28 -13.31
CA SER A 31 -4.68 -15.13 -14.64
C SER A 31 -4.42 -13.67 -15.00
N ASP A 32 -3.28 -13.42 -15.66
CA ASP A 32 -2.96 -12.12 -16.26
C ASP A 32 -3.65 -11.95 -17.62
N GLY A 33 -4.82 -11.29 -17.65
CA GLY A 33 -5.47 -10.82 -18.88
C GLY A 33 -6.98 -11.08 -18.93
N PRO A 34 -7.73 -10.39 -19.80
CA PRO A 34 -9.17 -10.58 -19.93
C PRO A 34 -9.52 -11.84 -20.76
N PRO A 35 -10.48 -12.68 -20.31
CA PRO A 35 -11.14 -12.60 -19.01
C PRO A 35 -10.19 -13.00 -17.88
N VAL A 36 -10.26 -12.30 -16.74
CA VAL A 36 -9.47 -12.65 -15.56
C VAL A 36 -10.13 -13.87 -14.92
N ILE A 37 -9.40 -14.97 -14.87
CA ILE A 37 -9.84 -16.25 -14.33
C ILE A 37 -9.15 -16.48 -12.99
N VAL A 38 -9.93 -16.82 -11.98
CA VAL A 38 -9.45 -17.35 -10.70
C VAL A 38 -9.57 -18.87 -10.75
N GLU A 39 -8.43 -19.55 -10.68
CA GLU A 39 -8.35 -21.00 -10.53
C GLU A 39 -8.11 -21.34 -9.06
N ILE A 40 -9.03 -22.08 -8.47
CA ILE A 40 -8.96 -22.55 -7.09
C ILE A 40 -8.79 -24.06 -7.12
N THR A 41 -7.75 -24.56 -6.47
CA THR A 41 -7.53 -25.98 -6.25
C THR A 41 -7.61 -26.28 -4.77
N GLY A 42 -8.17 -27.42 -4.42
CA GLY A 42 -8.22 -27.88 -3.05
C GLY A 42 -8.36 -29.38 -2.95
N THR A 43 -8.44 -29.87 -1.73
CA THR A 43 -8.55 -31.29 -1.42
C THR A 43 -9.76 -31.53 -0.53
N PHE A 44 -10.64 -32.42 -0.97
CA PHE A 44 -11.66 -33.00 -0.12
C PHE A 44 -11.04 -34.06 0.78
N ALA A 45 -11.38 -34.05 2.06
CA ALA A 45 -10.89 -35.06 3.01
C ALA A 45 -11.50 -36.44 2.76
N CYS A 46 -12.67 -36.47 2.13
CA CYS A 46 -13.28 -37.68 1.59
C CYS A 46 -14.28 -37.34 0.47
N ASP A 47 -14.60 -38.33 -0.36
CA ASP A 47 -15.63 -38.26 -1.40
C ASP A 47 -16.44 -39.56 -1.41
N ASP A 48 -17.76 -39.42 -1.57
CA ASP A 48 -18.72 -40.51 -1.76
C ASP A 48 -19.19 -40.60 -3.22
N GLY A 49 -18.56 -39.84 -4.12
CA GLY A 49 -18.93 -39.70 -5.53
C GLY A 49 -20.04 -38.68 -5.77
N ALA A 50 -20.53 -37.98 -4.73
CA ALA A 50 -21.54 -36.93 -4.81
C ALA A 50 -21.00 -35.53 -4.48
N ARG A 51 -19.69 -35.39 -4.20
CA ARG A 51 -19.07 -34.10 -3.90
C ARG A 51 -18.72 -33.34 -5.17
N ALA A 52 -19.68 -32.54 -5.64
CA ALA A 52 -19.46 -31.56 -6.71
C ALA A 52 -19.40 -30.16 -6.08
N PRO A 53 -18.26 -29.45 -6.15
CA PRO A 53 -18.19 -28.07 -5.71
C PRO A 53 -19.04 -27.19 -6.64
N PHE A 54 -19.77 -26.25 -6.05
CA PHE A 54 -20.38 -25.15 -6.79
C PHE A 54 -19.93 -23.83 -6.17
N ALA A 55 -19.67 -22.84 -7.02
CA ALA A 55 -19.22 -21.54 -6.56
C ALA A 55 -20.32 -20.48 -6.73
N LEU A 56 -20.37 -19.54 -5.78
CA LEU A 56 -21.11 -18.30 -5.88
C LEU A 56 -20.14 -17.14 -5.77
N GLN A 57 -20.18 -16.25 -6.76
CA GLN A 57 -19.36 -15.05 -6.77
C GLN A 57 -20.19 -13.84 -6.34
N THR A 58 -19.64 -13.03 -5.43
CA THR A 58 -20.18 -11.73 -5.06
C THR A 58 -19.06 -10.70 -5.07
N SER A 59 -19.34 -9.50 -5.57
CA SER A 59 -18.38 -8.38 -5.56
C SER A 59 -18.92 -7.25 -4.70
N VAL A 60 -18.09 -6.74 -3.78
CA VAL A 60 -18.39 -5.59 -2.92
C VAL A 60 -17.15 -4.71 -2.91
N GLU A 61 -17.28 -3.46 -3.37
CA GLU A 61 -16.16 -2.51 -3.47
C GLU A 61 -14.97 -3.11 -4.23
N ASN A 62 -13.79 -3.15 -3.61
CA ASN A 62 -12.57 -3.73 -4.17
C ASN A 62 -12.36 -5.20 -3.76
N LYS A 63 -13.41 -5.91 -3.33
CA LYS A 63 -13.35 -7.30 -2.88
C LYS A 63 -14.25 -8.18 -3.74
N ILE A 64 -13.70 -9.31 -4.17
CA ILE A 64 -14.41 -10.33 -4.92
C ILE A 64 -14.41 -11.59 -4.05
N MET A 65 -15.59 -11.96 -3.58
CA MET A 65 -15.81 -13.14 -2.76
C MET A 65 -16.24 -14.29 -3.66
N ILE A 66 -15.54 -15.42 -3.57
CA ILE A 66 -15.88 -16.69 -4.23
C ILE A 66 -16.19 -17.70 -3.13
N GLN A 67 -17.46 -18.01 -2.96
CA GLN A 67 -17.94 -18.98 -1.98
C GLN A 67 -18.12 -20.32 -2.67
N ILE A 68 -17.29 -21.29 -2.33
CA ILE A 68 -17.37 -22.66 -2.81
C ILE A 68 -18.15 -23.47 -1.79
N PHE A 69 -19.21 -24.14 -2.23
CA PHE A 69 -20.03 -25.00 -1.40
C PHE A 69 -19.96 -26.42 -1.94
N THR A 70 -19.97 -27.38 -1.03
CA THR A 70 -19.92 -28.80 -1.35
C THR A 70 -20.98 -29.55 -0.56
N ASN A 71 -21.46 -30.68 -1.07
CA ASN A 71 -22.32 -31.54 -0.27
C ASN A 71 -21.53 -32.09 0.94
N PRO A 72 -22.18 -32.20 2.11
CA PRO A 72 -21.59 -32.89 3.26
C PRO A 72 -21.25 -34.34 2.90
N PRO A 73 -20.12 -34.86 3.36
CA PRO A 73 -19.77 -36.24 3.10
C PRO A 73 -20.76 -37.21 3.76
N GLN A 74 -21.21 -38.24 3.04
CA GLN A 74 -22.05 -39.30 3.58
C GLN A 74 -21.28 -40.63 3.61
N ASP A 75 -21.03 -41.17 4.81
CA ASP A 75 -20.43 -42.50 5.02
C ASP A 75 -19.21 -42.80 4.11
N CYS A 76 -18.25 -41.87 4.08
CA CYS A 76 -17.06 -41.93 3.24
C CYS A 76 -15.83 -42.46 4.01
N THR A 77 -14.91 -43.13 3.31
CA THR A 77 -13.53 -43.35 3.80
C THR A 77 -12.68 -42.14 3.47
N ALA A 78 -11.74 -41.77 4.36
CA ALA A 78 -10.82 -40.68 4.12
C ALA A 78 -10.01 -40.93 2.84
N GLU A 79 -10.24 -40.09 1.83
CA GLU A 79 -9.62 -40.13 0.52
C GLU A 79 -9.33 -38.68 0.11
N ASN A 80 -8.05 -38.32 0.00
CA ASN A 80 -7.63 -36.98 -0.38
C ASN A 80 -7.88 -36.78 -1.88
N ILE A 81 -9.05 -36.22 -2.22
CA ILE A 81 -9.50 -36.07 -3.59
C ILE A 81 -9.40 -34.61 -4.00
N GLN A 82 -8.65 -34.37 -5.08
CA GLN A 82 -8.44 -33.02 -5.58
C GLN A 82 -9.67 -32.50 -6.29
N PHE A 83 -9.99 -31.23 -6.07
CA PHE A 83 -10.97 -30.49 -6.84
C PHE A 83 -10.34 -29.25 -7.48
N THR A 84 -10.99 -28.77 -8.53
CA THR A 84 -10.64 -27.52 -9.19
C THR A 84 -11.89 -26.75 -9.55
N VAL A 85 -11.91 -25.47 -9.21
CA VAL A 85 -12.97 -24.51 -9.54
C VAL A 85 -12.33 -23.37 -10.33
N GLN A 86 -12.97 -22.96 -11.42
CA GLN A 86 -12.52 -21.83 -12.23
C GLN A 86 -13.65 -20.82 -12.36
N GLU A 87 -13.41 -19.61 -11.88
CA GLU A 87 -14.39 -18.51 -11.92
C GLU A 87 -13.84 -17.34 -12.72
N ALA A 88 -14.66 -16.80 -13.63
CA ALA A 88 -14.33 -15.60 -14.37
C ALA A 88 -14.75 -14.37 -13.54
N ILE A 89 -13.78 -13.56 -13.13
CA ILE A 89 -14.01 -12.36 -12.34
C ILE A 89 -13.93 -11.10 -13.19
N VAL A 90 -14.58 -10.04 -12.71
CA VAL A 90 -14.43 -8.69 -13.23
C VAL A 90 -13.72 -7.87 -12.15
N PRO A 91 -12.39 -7.64 -12.27
CA PRO A 91 -11.68 -6.75 -11.37
C PRO A 91 -12.25 -5.33 -11.43
N PRO A 92 -12.08 -4.52 -10.37
CA PRO A 92 -12.37 -3.10 -10.44
C PRO A 92 -11.51 -2.43 -11.53
N GLU A 93 -12.05 -1.37 -12.15
CA GLU A 93 -11.37 -0.65 -13.24
C GLU A 93 -10.06 0.02 -12.77
N HIS A 94 -10.01 0.40 -11.49
CA HIS A 94 -8.90 1.13 -10.89
C HIS A 94 -8.51 0.51 -9.54
N GLY A 95 -7.22 0.66 -9.19
CA GLY A 95 -6.70 0.25 -7.89
C GLY A 95 -6.43 -1.25 -7.74
N GLY A 96 -6.06 -1.63 -6.51
CA GLY A 96 -5.86 -3.02 -6.09
C GLY A 96 -7.15 -3.63 -5.56
N TYR A 97 -7.26 -4.95 -5.65
CA TYR A 97 -8.44 -5.69 -5.20
C TYR A 97 -8.04 -6.95 -4.45
N ALA A 98 -8.97 -7.47 -3.64
CA ALA A 98 -8.80 -8.76 -2.98
C ALA A 98 -9.75 -9.81 -3.56
N VAL A 99 -9.24 -11.02 -3.74
CA VAL A 99 -10.04 -12.22 -3.97
C VAL A 99 -10.09 -13.00 -2.66
N VAL A 100 -11.30 -13.19 -2.13
CA VAL A 100 -11.54 -13.96 -0.91
C VAL A 100 -12.27 -15.24 -1.29
N VAL A 101 -11.65 -16.38 -1.04
CA VAL A 101 -12.23 -17.70 -1.31
C VAL A 101 -12.66 -18.31 0.01
N LEU A 102 -13.91 -18.78 0.07
CA LEU A 102 -14.49 -19.39 1.27
C LEU A 102 -14.99 -20.79 0.88
N LEU A 103 -14.48 -21.82 1.52
CA LEU A 103 -14.90 -23.21 1.30
C LEU A 103 -15.86 -23.64 2.40
N TYR A 104 -17.07 -24.05 1.98
CA TYR A 104 -18.13 -24.49 2.85
C TYR A 104 -18.52 -25.95 2.58
N THR A 105 -18.86 -26.64 3.67
CA THR A 105 -19.60 -27.89 3.67
C THR A 105 -21.07 -27.62 3.93
N GLY A 106 -21.94 -28.12 3.06
CA GLY A 106 -23.38 -27.88 3.08
C GLY A 106 -23.83 -26.94 1.96
N VAL A 107 -25.05 -27.17 1.48
CA VAL A 107 -25.67 -26.37 0.41
C VAL A 107 -26.72 -25.43 1.01
N PRO A 108 -26.58 -24.09 0.87
CA PRO A 108 -27.57 -23.14 1.38
C PRO A 108 -28.99 -23.46 0.88
N GLY A 109 -29.95 -23.52 1.81
CA GLY A 109 -31.35 -23.82 1.51
C GLY A 109 -31.68 -25.31 1.36
N LYS A 110 -30.69 -26.20 1.43
CA LYS A 110 -30.87 -27.66 1.44
C LYS A 110 -30.33 -28.28 2.74
N ASP A 111 -29.15 -27.88 3.15
CA ASP A 111 -28.48 -28.36 4.36
C ASP A 111 -28.41 -27.21 5.38
N ASP A 112 -28.77 -27.49 6.64
CA ASP A 112 -28.66 -26.54 7.74
C ASP A 112 -28.07 -27.26 8.98
N PRO A 113 -26.96 -26.78 9.56
CA PRO A 113 -26.18 -25.59 9.18
C PRO A 113 -25.17 -25.85 8.06
N VAL A 114 -24.84 -24.80 7.30
CA VAL A 114 -23.65 -24.75 6.43
C VAL A 114 -22.42 -24.40 7.27
N VAL A 115 -21.31 -25.12 7.09
CA VAL A 115 -20.08 -25.01 7.90
C VAL A 115 -18.94 -24.47 7.04
N LEU A 116 -18.21 -23.47 7.53
CA LEU A 116 -16.97 -23.00 6.89
C LEU A 116 -15.83 -23.96 7.26
N GLU A 117 -15.21 -24.56 6.24
CA GLU A 117 -14.07 -25.47 6.40
C GLU A 117 -12.75 -24.72 6.30
N ASP A 118 -12.61 -23.88 5.27
CA ASP A 118 -11.36 -23.19 4.96
C ASP A 118 -11.60 -21.85 4.27
N PHE A 119 -10.60 -20.97 4.30
CA PHE A 119 -10.63 -19.69 3.61
C PHE A 119 -9.24 -19.27 3.13
N GLU A 120 -9.19 -18.59 1.98
CA GLU A 120 -7.96 -18.01 1.45
C GLU A 120 -8.21 -16.58 0.96
N LYS A 121 -7.26 -15.67 1.21
CA LYS A 121 -7.32 -14.28 0.71
C LYS A 121 -6.09 -13.99 -0.15
N ILE A 122 -6.32 -13.64 -1.40
CA ILE A 122 -5.29 -13.08 -2.28
C ILE A 122 -5.52 -11.58 -2.45
N VAL A 123 -4.45 -10.80 -2.29
CA VAL A 123 -4.45 -9.36 -2.55
C VAL A 123 -3.69 -9.10 -3.85
N VAL A 124 -4.38 -8.55 -4.84
CA VAL A 124 -3.80 -8.04 -6.07
C VAL A 124 -3.55 -6.55 -5.89
N GLN A 125 -2.29 -6.19 -5.69
CA GLN A 125 -1.90 -4.79 -5.53
C GLN A 125 -2.04 -4.04 -6.86
N GLY A 126 -2.76 -2.92 -6.81
CA GLY A 126 -2.78 -1.92 -7.87
C GLY A 126 -2.09 -0.65 -7.39
N ASN A 127 -1.37 0.01 -8.30
CA ASN A 127 -0.75 1.30 -8.05
C ASN A 127 -1.52 2.38 -8.80
N VAL A 128 -1.89 3.45 -8.11
CA VAL A 128 -2.53 4.62 -8.71
C VAL A 128 -1.63 5.83 -8.48
N SER A 129 -1.27 6.51 -9.57
CA SER A 129 -0.46 7.72 -9.52
C SER A 129 -1.34 8.95 -9.45
N THR A 130 -1.06 9.86 -8.51
CA THR A 130 -1.73 11.16 -8.40
C THR A 130 -0.74 12.32 -8.42
N LEU A 131 -1.26 13.54 -8.57
CA LEU A 131 -0.47 14.76 -8.55
C LEU A 131 -0.19 15.19 -7.12
N VAL A 132 1.09 15.25 -6.78
CA VAL A 132 1.60 15.76 -5.50
C VAL A 132 2.44 17.00 -5.77
N ASP A 133 2.22 18.05 -4.97
CA ASP A 133 2.98 19.29 -4.99
C ASP A 133 3.65 19.52 -3.64
N ILE A 134 4.99 19.50 -3.60
CA ILE A 134 5.77 19.63 -2.38
C ILE A 134 6.17 21.09 -2.15
N THR A 135 5.78 21.61 -0.98
CA THR A 135 6.04 22.98 -0.57
C THR A 135 6.95 23.05 0.66
N PRO A 136 7.97 23.94 0.66
CA PRO A 136 8.34 24.85 -0.42
C PRO A 136 9.08 24.14 -1.57
N HIS A 137 8.90 24.62 -2.82
CA HIS A 137 9.61 24.10 -4.01
C HIS A 137 11.13 24.37 -3.99
N THR A 138 11.63 25.08 -2.98
CA THR A 138 13.07 25.16 -2.67
C THR A 138 13.30 24.97 -1.18
N ILE A 139 14.03 23.92 -0.82
CA ILE A 139 14.41 23.60 0.54
C ILE A 139 15.83 24.12 0.80
N ASN A 140 15.96 24.99 1.79
CA ASN A 140 17.25 25.42 2.32
C ASN A 140 17.60 24.57 3.55
N LEU A 141 18.76 23.89 3.54
CA LEU A 141 19.19 23.03 4.64
C LEU A 141 19.40 23.76 5.98
N LYS A 142 19.42 25.09 5.99
CA LYS A 142 19.48 25.94 7.19
C LYS A 142 18.15 26.59 7.58
N ARG A 143 17.05 26.22 6.90
CA ARG A 143 15.71 26.75 7.19
C ARG A 143 15.22 26.21 8.53
N ASN A 144 14.74 27.11 9.39
CA ASN A 144 14.06 26.76 10.65
C ASN A 144 12.54 26.61 10.45
N GLY A 145 12.13 25.90 9.40
CA GLY A 145 10.72 25.63 9.14
C GLY A 145 10.20 24.56 10.10
N GLN A 146 8.90 24.58 10.39
CA GLN A 146 8.29 23.49 11.16
C GLN A 146 7.96 22.30 10.26
N PHE A 147 7.43 22.57 9.06
CA PHE A 147 6.93 21.53 8.16
C PHE A 147 7.39 21.70 6.70
N ILE A 148 7.42 20.57 6.02
CA ILE A 148 7.33 20.44 4.55
C ILE A 148 5.92 19.95 4.23
N GLY A 149 5.22 20.63 3.34
CA GLY A 149 3.87 20.27 2.94
C GLY A 149 3.86 19.47 1.65
N ALA A 150 2.97 18.50 1.53
CA ALA A 150 2.56 17.87 0.30
C ALA A 150 1.09 18.19 0.07
N ASN A 151 0.78 18.85 -1.04
CA ASN A 151 -0.58 19.07 -1.51
C ASN A 151 -0.90 17.99 -2.54
N ILE A 152 -1.82 17.10 -2.21
CA ILE A 152 -2.18 15.95 -3.05
C ILE A 152 -3.55 16.24 -3.65
N ARG A 153 -3.63 16.27 -4.99
CA ARG A 153 -4.93 16.36 -5.68
C ARG A 153 -5.48 14.96 -5.83
N MET A 154 -6.63 14.72 -5.22
CA MET A 154 -7.32 13.43 -5.33
C MET A 154 -8.05 13.35 -6.69
N LEU A 155 -8.28 12.14 -7.21
CA LEU A 155 -9.15 11.99 -8.39
C LEU A 155 -10.62 12.16 -7.95
N GLU A 156 -11.52 12.48 -8.88
CA GLU A 156 -12.92 12.83 -8.60
C GLU A 156 -13.75 11.71 -7.93
N GLU A 157 -13.22 10.49 -7.83
CA GLU A 157 -13.92 9.30 -7.32
C GLU A 157 -13.49 8.89 -5.90
N PHE A 158 -12.65 9.69 -5.23
CA PHE A 158 -12.10 9.34 -3.92
C PHE A 158 -12.99 9.77 -2.76
N ASP A 159 -13.27 8.81 -1.88
CA ASP A 159 -13.91 9.10 -0.59
C ASP A 159 -12.87 9.58 0.43
N LEU A 160 -12.90 10.88 0.72
CA LEU A 160 -12.02 11.53 1.68
C LEU A 160 -12.28 11.05 3.13
N GLU A 161 -13.42 10.42 3.41
CA GLU A 161 -13.71 9.83 4.73
C GLU A 161 -12.85 8.59 5.01
N ASN A 162 -12.37 7.90 3.96
CA ASN A 162 -11.57 6.69 4.08
C ASN A 162 -10.07 6.96 4.25
N ILE A 163 -9.65 8.21 4.47
CA ILE A 163 -8.23 8.52 4.61
C ILE A 163 -7.71 7.98 5.94
N ILE A 164 -6.60 7.23 5.88
CA ILE A 164 -5.83 6.81 7.06
C ILE A 164 -4.65 7.77 7.23
N PRO A 165 -4.68 8.74 8.17
CA PRO A 165 -3.62 9.72 8.33
C PRO A 165 -2.23 9.12 8.59
N GLU A 166 -2.19 7.96 9.25
CA GLU A 166 -0.96 7.25 9.61
C GLU A 166 -0.35 6.48 8.42
N SER A 167 -1.09 6.31 7.32
CA SER A 167 -0.60 5.58 6.14
C SER A 167 0.39 6.41 5.31
N PHE A 168 0.42 7.74 5.50
CA PHE A 168 1.23 8.65 4.69
C PHE A 168 2.72 8.54 5.00
N LYS A 169 3.49 8.27 3.95
CA LYS A 169 4.94 8.10 3.99
C LYS A 169 5.59 8.95 2.91
N LEU A 170 6.66 9.66 3.26
CA LEU A 170 7.51 10.38 2.32
C LEU A 170 8.86 9.67 2.15
N PHE A 171 9.25 9.44 0.90
CA PHE A 171 10.51 8.85 0.49
C PHE A 171 11.30 9.82 -0.39
N ILE A 172 12.62 9.59 -0.49
CA ILE A 172 13.42 10.12 -1.60
C ILE A 172 13.55 9.01 -2.65
N VAL A 173 13.36 9.38 -3.92
CA VAL A 173 13.67 8.52 -5.06
C VAL A 173 15.14 8.73 -5.40
N LYS A 174 15.95 7.67 -5.30
CA LYS A 174 17.36 7.67 -5.67
C LYS A 174 17.52 7.79 -7.19
N ASP A 175 18.72 8.15 -7.64
CA ASP A 175 19.04 8.21 -9.08
C ASP A 175 18.85 6.87 -9.81
N THR A 176 18.89 5.75 -9.08
CA THR A 176 18.61 4.40 -9.60
C THR A 176 17.12 4.13 -9.86
N GLY A 177 16.23 5.03 -9.42
CA GLY A 177 14.77 4.84 -9.40
C GLY A 177 14.26 4.09 -8.16
N GLU A 178 15.14 3.61 -7.30
CA GLU A 178 14.77 2.95 -6.04
C GLU A 178 14.41 3.97 -4.95
N LEU A 179 13.56 3.56 -4.00
CA LEU A 179 13.26 4.38 -2.82
C LEU A 179 14.36 4.29 -1.77
N THR A 180 14.46 5.31 -0.92
CA THR A 180 15.23 5.22 0.32
C THR A 180 14.65 4.15 1.23
N GLU A 181 15.52 3.46 1.98
CA GLU A 181 15.10 2.49 3.01
C GLU A 181 14.38 3.20 4.17
N GLU A 182 14.82 4.42 4.49
CA GLU A 182 14.18 5.30 5.45
C GLU A 182 13.08 6.15 4.81
N TRP A 183 12.05 6.45 5.60
CA TRP A 183 10.85 7.17 5.20
C TRP A 183 10.36 8.03 6.36
N ILE A 184 9.62 9.09 6.04
CA ILE A 184 9.15 10.05 7.03
C ILE A 184 7.63 9.91 7.14
N PRO A 185 7.09 9.60 8.34
CA PRO A 185 5.66 9.57 8.53
C PRO A 185 5.08 10.99 8.52
N ALA A 186 3.83 11.12 8.07
CA ALA A 186 3.10 12.38 8.21
C ALA A 186 2.94 12.76 9.69
N GLN A 187 3.08 14.05 9.99
CA GLN A 187 2.79 14.62 11.32
C GLN A 187 1.38 15.20 11.40
N ARG A 188 0.82 15.60 10.27
CA ARG A 188 -0.53 16.15 10.20
C ARG A 188 -1.10 15.91 8.80
N VAL A 189 -2.35 15.50 8.75
CA VAL A 189 -3.13 15.41 7.51
C VAL A 189 -4.34 16.31 7.69
N MET A 190 -4.59 17.18 6.72
CA MET A 190 -5.76 18.05 6.67
C MET A 190 -6.45 17.83 5.34
N VAL A 191 -7.76 17.63 5.39
CA VAL A 191 -8.59 17.49 4.20
C VAL A 191 -9.18 18.85 3.87
N ASP A 192 -8.93 19.35 2.65
CA ASP A 192 -9.65 20.51 2.11
C ASP A 192 -10.79 20.03 1.22
N MET A 193 -12.00 19.98 1.79
CA MET A 193 -13.20 19.44 1.12
C MET A 193 -13.71 20.33 -0.02
N PHE A 194 -13.17 21.54 -0.21
CA PHE A 194 -13.65 22.44 -1.27
C PHE A 194 -12.87 22.29 -2.58
N ASP A 195 -11.61 21.83 -2.50
CA ASP A 195 -10.70 21.73 -3.64
C ASP A 195 -10.25 20.29 -3.93
N ASP A 196 -10.79 19.29 -3.22
CA ASP A 196 -10.37 17.87 -3.27
C ASP A 196 -8.85 17.69 -3.09
N VAL A 197 -8.28 18.53 -2.21
CA VAL A 197 -6.85 18.56 -1.91
C VAL A 197 -6.59 18.05 -0.50
N LEU A 198 -5.67 17.10 -0.39
CA LEU A 198 -5.08 16.72 0.88
C LEU A 198 -3.84 17.53 1.16
N ASN A 199 -3.82 18.17 2.32
CA ASN A 199 -2.64 18.87 2.81
C ASN A 199 -1.96 18.02 3.89
N VAL A 200 -0.89 17.35 3.50
CA VAL A 200 -0.09 16.49 4.36
C VAL A 200 1.16 17.24 4.80
N LYS A 201 1.46 17.26 6.10
CA LYS A 201 2.65 17.91 6.67
C LYS A 201 3.62 16.87 7.20
N PHE A 202 4.86 16.97 6.76
CA PHE A 202 6.00 16.19 7.25
C PHE A 202 6.93 17.07 8.09
N SER A 203 7.60 16.45 9.07
CA SER A 203 8.59 17.15 9.91
C SER A 203 9.70 17.75 9.05
N ASN A 204 9.89 19.07 9.12
CA ASN A 204 10.99 19.71 8.39
C ASN A 204 12.34 19.14 8.83
N GLN A 205 12.53 18.89 10.13
CA GLN A 205 13.79 18.35 10.64
C GLN A 205 14.08 16.95 10.08
N ALA A 206 13.07 16.06 10.08
CA ALA A 206 13.24 14.71 9.54
C ALA A 206 13.53 14.73 8.03
N VAL A 207 12.87 15.59 7.26
CA VAL A 207 13.13 15.76 5.81
C VAL A 207 14.56 16.24 5.58
N LEU A 208 15.02 17.23 6.35
CA LEU A 208 16.39 17.73 6.23
C LEU A 208 17.43 16.66 6.57
N ASP A 209 17.16 15.81 7.55
CA ASP A 209 18.08 14.75 7.96
C ASP A 209 18.12 13.62 6.92
N LEU A 210 16.96 13.22 6.37
CA LEU A 210 16.88 12.26 5.28
C LEU A 210 17.63 12.76 4.02
N ILE A 211 17.47 14.04 3.66
CA ILE A 211 18.22 14.63 2.54
C ILE A 211 19.73 14.59 2.80
N LYS A 212 20.21 14.99 3.99
CA LYS A 212 21.64 14.99 4.31
C LYS A 212 22.26 13.59 4.32
N ALA A 213 21.47 12.58 4.66
CA ALA A 213 21.91 11.18 4.64
C ALA A 213 22.04 10.62 3.21
N ASN A 214 21.21 11.09 2.28
CA ASN A 214 21.08 10.50 0.94
C ASN A 214 21.62 11.37 -0.21
N VAL A 215 21.91 12.65 0.04
CA VAL A 215 22.37 13.60 -0.98
C VAL A 215 23.75 14.14 -0.59
N ALA A 216 24.76 13.82 -1.39
CA ALA A 216 26.15 14.16 -1.10
C ALA A 216 26.53 15.61 -1.47
N GLU A 217 25.96 16.13 -2.56
CA GLU A 217 26.35 17.42 -3.14
C GLU A 217 25.18 18.40 -3.21
N PHE A 218 25.47 19.69 -3.03
CA PHE A 218 24.47 20.75 -3.08
C PHE A 218 24.99 21.95 -3.90
N PRO A 219 24.13 22.65 -4.65
CA PRO A 219 22.68 22.43 -4.79
C PRO A 219 22.33 21.16 -5.57
N ALA A 220 21.18 20.56 -5.28
CA ALA A 220 20.67 19.37 -5.94
C ALA A 220 19.16 19.50 -6.22
N THR A 221 18.63 18.71 -7.13
CA THR A 221 17.20 18.47 -7.27
C THR A 221 16.90 17.10 -6.66
N VAL A 222 15.97 17.05 -5.71
CA VAL A 222 15.60 15.83 -5.01
C VAL A 222 14.18 15.47 -5.41
N LYS A 223 14.01 14.25 -5.93
CA LYS A 223 12.69 13.70 -6.23
C LYS A 223 12.11 13.06 -4.97
N PHE A 224 10.98 13.58 -4.52
CA PHE A 224 10.21 13.03 -3.42
C PHE A 224 9.09 12.13 -3.97
N LEU A 225 8.75 11.10 -3.21
CA LEU A 225 7.58 10.27 -3.44
C LEU A 225 6.76 10.21 -2.15
N VAL A 226 5.47 10.50 -2.25
CA VAL A 226 4.49 10.34 -1.16
C VAL A 226 3.66 9.11 -1.46
N GLN A 227 3.53 8.22 -0.48
CA GLN A 227 2.70 7.02 -0.53
C GLN A 227 1.65 7.03 0.57
N TRP A 228 0.45 6.52 0.27
CA TRP A 228 -0.63 6.35 1.23
C TRP A 228 -1.60 5.24 0.82
N GLN A 229 -2.49 4.87 1.74
CA GLN A 229 -3.55 3.90 1.52
C GLN A 229 -4.86 4.43 2.10
N LEU A 230 -5.98 3.99 1.54
CA LEU A 230 -7.30 4.27 2.08
C LEU A 230 -7.78 3.10 2.94
N GLN A 231 -8.66 3.41 3.88
CA GLN A 231 -9.32 2.44 4.72
C GLN A 231 -10.21 1.54 3.88
N GLY A 232 -10.11 0.23 4.13
CA GLY A 232 -10.89 -0.78 3.41
C GLY A 232 -10.29 -1.21 2.08
N GLU A 233 -9.31 -0.49 1.56
CA GLU A 233 -8.69 -0.76 0.27
C GLU A 233 -7.30 -1.40 0.38
N ASP A 234 -6.94 -2.19 -0.63
CA ASP A 234 -5.62 -2.78 -0.80
C ASP A 234 -4.76 -2.02 -1.84
N THR A 235 -5.26 -0.89 -2.36
CA THR A 235 -4.57 -0.02 -3.33
C THR A 235 -3.45 0.77 -2.67
N LEU A 236 -2.29 0.84 -3.32
CA LEU A 236 -1.23 1.78 -2.93
C LEU A 236 -1.29 3.01 -3.84
N TYR A 237 -1.52 4.16 -3.22
CA TYR A 237 -1.52 5.43 -3.91
C TYR A 237 -0.15 6.09 -3.79
N GLU A 238 0.33 6.67 -4.87
CA GLU A 238 1.60 7.37 -4.89
C GLU A 238 1.59 8.63 -5.74
N GLY A 239 2.42 9.60 -5.37
CA GLY A 239 2.67 10.76 -6.21
C GLY A 239 4.06 11.32 -5.96
N THR A 240 4.64 11.90 -7.01
CA THR A 240 6.03 12.38 -6.97
C THR A 240 6.13 13.84 -7.33
N ASP A 241 7.11 14.52 -6.73
CA ASP A 241 7.48 15.88 -7.08
C ASP A 241 9.00 16.07 -6.99
N GLU A 242 9.53 17.06 -7.70
CA GLU A 242 10.94 17.40 -7.73
C GLU A 242 11.19 18.75 -7.06
N VAL A 243 12.00 18.74 -6.00
CA VAL A 243 12.25 19.93 -5.18
C VAL A 243 13.72 20.29 -5.21
N ARG A 244 14.00 21.58 -5.44
CA ARG A 244 15.37 22.09 -5.39
C ARG A 244 15.85 22.16 -3.94
N VAL A 245 17.01 21.58 -3.65
CA VAL A 245 17.68 21.68 -2.35
C VAL A 245 18.95 22.51 -2.45
N ILE A 246 19.10 23.47 -1.55
CA ILE A 246 20.29 24.32 -1.45
C ILE A 246 20.92 24.24 -0.06
N ASN A 247 22.25 24.21 -0.04
CA ASN A 247 23.04 24.44 1.16
C ASN A 247 23.85 25.74 0.98
N PRO A 248 23.30 26.90 1.38
CA PRO A 248 24.09 28.12 1.35
C PRO A 248 25.20 27.96 2.40
N GLY A 249 26.41 27.64 1.94
CA GLY A 249 27.60 27.47 2.79
C GLY A 249 27.82 28.66 3.74
N LYS A 250 28.71 28.52 4.73
CA LYS A 250 29.13 29.67 5.56
C LYS A 250 29.53 30.80 4.61
N GLY A 251 28.79 31.92 4.64
CA GLY A 251 29.07 33.06 3.77
C GLY A 251 30.54 33.42 3.85
N LYS A 252 31.22 33.45 2.70
CA LYS A 252 32.55 34.07 2.60
C LYS A 252 32.42 35.52 3.08
N GLY A 253 33.43 35.94 3.86
CA GLY A 253 33.42 37.06 4.77
C GLY A 253 32.71 38.33 4.31
N LYS A 254 31.96 38.94 5.24
CA LYS A 254 31.80 40.40 5.23
C LYS A 254 33.21 40.99 5.30
N ASN A 255 33.70 41.52 4.18
CA ASN A 255 34.81 42.45 4.12
C ASN A 255 34.47 43.61 5.07
N LYS A 256 34.94 43.55 6.32
CA LYS A 256 35.06 44.74 7.16
C LYS A 256 36.15 45.58 6.51
N GLY A 257 35.72 46.56 5.71
CA GLY A 257 36.62 47.60 5.20
C GLY A 257 37.43 48.22 6.34
N PRO A 258 38.67 48.67 6.08
CA PRO A 258 39.58 49.10 7.12
C PRO A 258 39.05 50.38 7.77
N ASN A 259 38.62 50.27 9.03
CA ASN A 259 38.28 51.42 9.85
C ASN A 259 39.59 52.15 10.20
N ARG A 260 39.98 53.10 9.35
CA ARG A 260 41.14 53.98 9.54
C ARG A 260 40.79 55.11 10.51
N GLY A 261 41.55 55.22 11.61
CA GLY A 261 41.87 56.45 12.36
C GLY A 261 40.82 56.94 13.35
N LYS A 262 40.98 56.73 14.67
CA LYS A 262 41.69 57.60 15.65
C LYS A 262 41.33 59.09 15.60
N SER A 263 40.68 59.59 16.65
CA SER A 263 41.32 60.60 17.51
C SER A 263 40.78 60.55 18.94
N ARG A 264 41.72 60.44 19.90
CA ARG A 264 41.55 60.69 21.32
C ARG A 264 41.37 62.20 21.56
N GLY A 265 40.69 62.56 22.63
CA GLY A 265 40.71 63.90 23.19
C GLY A 265 39.90 63.99 24.48
N ASP A 266 40.54 63.67 25.61
CA ASP A 266 40.09 64.02 26.96
C ASP A 266 39.81 65.53 27.08
N LYS A 267 38.76 65.90 27.82
CA LYS A 267 38.89 66.53 29.14
C LYS A 267 37.54 66.90 29.74
N ALA A 268 37.45 66.65 31.05
CA ALA A 268 36.46 67.16 31.97
C ALA A 268 36.39 68.70 31.97
N ILE A 269 35.17 69.23 32.11
CA ILE A 269 34.73 70.18 33.17
C ILE A 269 33.28 69.82 33.49
#